data_AF-A0A930TIW6-F1
#
_entry.id   AF-A0A930TIW6-F1
#
_cell.length_a   1.000
_cell.length_b   1.000
_cell.length_c   1.000
_cell.angle_alpha   90.00
_cell.angle_beta   90.00
_cell.angle_gamma   90.00
#
_symmetry.space_group_name_H-M   'P 1'
#
loop_
_entity.id
_entity.type
_entity.pdbx_description
1 polymer ?
#
loop_
_entity_poly.entity_id
_entity_poly.type
_entity_poly.pdbx_seq_one_letter_code
_entity_poly.pdbx_strand_id
1 'polypeptide(L)'
;MPMIQITSQEIARYRSELSDNPSALQALDMIEDCEGDLEDAAIALGLHVGQEPDRSDQWLDGLAKRWRVSLCQAEIQAALKAGSIASAVALLTSETSIPDVLATPVVLYAIKSGIEDFCKPLQEKLQSNLP
;
A
#
# COMPACT_ATOMS: atom_id res chain seq x y z
N MET A 1 -7.65 -10.36 11.99
CA MET A 1 -7.91 -8.93 11.73
C MET A 1 -8.92 -8.84 10.60
N PRO A 2 -9.78 -7.80 10.52
CA PRO A 2 -10.77 -7.75 9.46
C PRO A 2 -10.09 -7.50 8.12
N MET A 3 -10.61 -8.17 7.11
CA MET A 3 -10.40 -7.93 5.69
C MET A 3 -10.48 -6.43 5.36
N ILE A 4 -9.47 -5.87 4.67
CA ILE A 4 -9.49 -4.47 4.24
C ILE A 4 -10.26 -4.37 2.94
N GLN A 5 -11.37 -3.64 3.00
CA GLN A 5 -12.27 -3.43 1.87
C GLN A 5 -12.14 -2.02 1.31
N ILE A 6 -11.97 -1.93 0.00
CA ILE A 6 -11.97 -0.68 -0.77
C ILE A 6 -13.28 -0.59 -1.55
N THR A 7 -14.06 0.44 -1.25
CA THR A 7 -15.37 0.64 -1.90
C THR A 7 -15.21 1.09 -3.34
N SER A 8 -16.21 0.82 -4.19
CA SER A 8 -16.21 1.32 -5.58
C SER A 8 -16.09 2.85 -5.68
N GLN A 9 -16.60 3.59 -4.69
CA GLN A 9 -16.42 5.05 -4.62
C GLN A 9 -14.95 5.43 -4.37
N GLU A 10 -14.28 4.74 -3.44
CA GLU A 10 -12.84 4.91 -3.21
C GLU A 10 -12.04 4.56 -4.46
N ILE A 11 -12.35 3.43 -5.13
CA ILE A 11 -11.69 3.01 -6.38
C ILE A 11 -11.87 4.08 -7.46
N ALA A 12 -13.08 4.59 -7.68
CA ALA A 12 -13.33 5.63 -8.69
C ALA A 12 -12.55 6.92 -8.40
N ARG A 13 -12.47 7.34 -7.13
CA ARG A 13 -11.63 8.47 -6.71
C ARG A 13 -10.16 8.19 -7.01
N TYR A 14 -9.66 7.03 -6.60
CA TYR A 14 -8.26 6.65 -6.78
C TYR A 14 -7.87 6.52 -8.25
N ARG A 15 -8.76 6.03 -9.12
CA ARG A 15 -8.54 6.01 -10.58
C ARG A 15 -8.36 7.41 -11.14
N SER A 16 -9.10 8.41 -10.65
CA SER A 16 -8.92 9.80 -11.06
C SER A 16 -7.55 10.34 -10.62
N GLU A 17 -7.14 10.06 -9.38
CA GLU A 17 -5.85 10.52 -8.84
C GLU A 17 -4.65 9.83 -9.50
N LEU A 18 -4.78 8.56 -9.85
CA LEU A 18 -3.72 7.71 -10.40
C LEU A 18 -3.78 7.55 -11.92
N SER A 19 -4.54 8.41 -12.61
CA SER A 19 -4.81 8.29 -14.06
C SER A 19 -3.55 8.27 -14.94
N ASP A 20 -2.46 8.91 -14.50
CA ASP A 20 -1.18 8.93 -15.20
C ASP A 20 -0.25 7.75 -14.83
N ASN A 21 -0.69 6.81 -13.99
CA ASN A 21 0.09 5.66 -13.55
C ASN A 21 -0.56 4.34 -13.98
N PRO A 22 -0.12 3.73 -15.11
CA PRO A 22 -0.70 2.49 -15.63
C PRO A 22 -0.64 1.31 -14.66
N SER A 23 0.45 1.16 -13.89
CA SER A 23 0.60 0.09 -12.91
C SER A 23 -0.35 0.26 -11.73
N ALA A 24 -0.62 1.51 -11.34
CA ALA A 24 -1.60 1.80 -10.30
C ALA A 24 -3.04 1.58 -10.79
N LEU A 25 -3.34 1.92 -12.04
CA LEU A 25 -4.64 1.59 -12.65
C LEU A 25 -4.86 0.07 -12.73
N GLN A 26 -3.85 -0.68 -13.18
CA GLN A 26 -3.90 -2.14 -13.17
C GLN A 26 -4.17 -2.71 -11.77
N ALA A 27 -3.54 -2.14 -10.74
CA ALA A 27 -3.79 -2.55 -9.36
C ALA A 27 -5.22 -2.25 -8.92
N LEU A 28 -5.77 -1.10 -9.29
CA LEU A 28 -7.16 -0.73 -8.98
C LEU A 28 -8.17 -1.60 -9.72
N ASP A 29 -7.88 -2.00 -10.96
CA ASP A 29 -8.70 -2.95 -11.71
C ASP A 29 -8.73 -4.31 -11.01
N MET A 30 -7.58 -4.81 -10.55
CA MET A 30 -7.54 -6.06 -9.77
C MET A 30 -8.30 -5.93 -8.44
N ILE A 31 -8.20 -4.79 -7.75
CA ILE A 31 -8.97 -4.55 -6.52
C ILE A 31 -10.47 -4.59 -6.80
N GLU A 32 -10.93 -4.01 -7.91
CA GLU A 32 -12.34 -4.07 -8.31
C GLU A 32 -12.78 -5.49 -8.69
N ASP A 33 -11.95 -6.23 -9.42
CA ASP A 33 -12.20 -7.64 -9.80
C ASP A 33 -12.25 -8.57 -8.59
N CYS A 34 -11.52 -8.25 -7.52
CA CYS A 34 -11.57 -8.91 -6.22
C CYS A 34 -12.67 -8.36 -5.30
N GLU A 35 -13.70 -7.71 -5.86
CA GLU A 35 -14.85 -7.16 -5.13
C GLU A 35 -14.48 -6.14 -4.04
N GLY A 36 -13.34 -5.47 -4.19
CA GLY A 36 -12.80 -4.51 -3.22
C GLY A 36 -11.91 -5.13 -2.16
N ASP A 37 -11.68 -6.46 -2.16
CA ASP A 37 -10.77 -7.13 -1.25
C ASP A 37 -9.31 -6.80 -1.58
N LEU A 38 -8.69 -6.03 -0.69
CA LEU A 38 -7.32 -5.56 -0.89
C LEU A 38 -6.28 -6.68 -0.74
N GLU A 39 -6.53 -7.66 0.13
CA GLU A 39 -5.61 -8.77 0.39
C GLU A 39 -5.59 -9.72 -0.81
N ASP A 40 -6.78 -10.13 -1.28
CA ASP A 40 -6.91 -11.02 -2.43
C ASP A 40 -6.36 -10.37 -3.71
N ALA A 41 -6.62 -9.09 -3.92
CA ALA A 41 -6.06 -8.35 -5.04
C ALA A 41 -4.52 -8.29 -4.98
N ALA A 42 -3.95 -8.04 -3.80
CA ALA A 42 -2.51 -8.02 -3.63
C ALA A 42 -1.89 -9.40 -3.90
N ILE A 43 -2.51 -10.49 -3.42
CA ILE A 43 -2.06 -11.86 -3.70
C ILE A 43 -2.08 -12.13 -5.21
N ALA A 44 -3.17 -11.78 -5.90
CA ALA A 44 -3.29 -11.95 -7.34
C ALA A 44 -2.22 -11.17 -8.12
N LEU A 45 -1.96 -9.92 -7.75
CA LEU A 45 -0.90 -9.10 -8.34
C LEU A 45 0.49 -9.67 -8.05
N GLY A 46 0.71 -10.15 -6.83
CA GLY A 46 1.97 -10.79 -6.42
C GLY A 46 2.30 -11.99 -7.30
N LEU A 47 1.32 -12.85 -7.53
CA LEU A 47 1.46 -14.00 -8.45
C LEU A 47 1.77 -13.54 -9.88
N HIS A 48 1.13 -12.47 -10.36
CA HIS A 48 1.38 -11.93 -11.71
C HIS A 48 2.82 -11.46 -11.92
N VAL A 49 3.46 -10.92 -10.89
CA VAL A 49 4.87 -10.47 -10.94
C VAL A 49 5.86 -11.54 -10.46
N GLY A 50 5.44 -12.81 -10.39
CA GLY A 50 6.30 -13.93 -10.06
C GLY A 50 6.72 -14.00 -8.58
N GLN A 51 6.03 -13.29 -7.69
CA GLN A 51 6.15 -13.57 -6.26
C GLN A 51 5.38 -14.83 -5.92
N GLU A 52 5.77 -15.46 -4.82
CA GLU A 52 5.09 -16.61 -4.24
C GLU A 52 4.46 -16.18 -2.91
N PRO A 53 3.28 -15.53 -2.92
CA PRO A 53 2.50 -15.37 -1.71
C PRO A 53 2.26 -16.74 -1.10
N ASP A 54 2.65 -16.91 0.16
CA ASP A 54 2.02 -17.97 0.93
C ASP A 54 0.52 -17.62 0.99
N ARG A 55 -0.36 -18.60 0.77
CA ARG A 55 -1.82 -18.38 0.82
C ARG A 55 -2.31 -18.16 2.25
N SER A 56 -1.49 -17.53 3.08
CA SER A 56 -1.82 -17.22 4.47
C SER A 56 -2.59 -15.92 4.52
N ASP A 57 -3.58 -15.85 5.40
CA ASP A 57 -4.14 -14.57 5.82
C ASP A 57 -2.96 -13.72 6.36
N GLN A 58 -2.75 -12.51 5.82
CA GLN A 58 -1.71 -11.51 6.19
C GLN A 58 -0.51 -11.37 5.24
N TRP A 59 -0.58 -11.86 4.00
CA TRP A 59 0.50 -11.63 3.04
C TRP A 59 0.71 -10.14 2.75
N LEU A 60 -0.37 -9.38 2.50
CA LEU A 60 -0.27 -7.94 2.25
C LEU A 60 0.21 -7.18 3.48
N ASP A 61 -0.23 -7.56 4.68
CA ASP A 61 0.33 -7.02 5.93
C ASP A 61 1.85 -7.22 5.98
N GLY A 62 2.31 -8.45 5.76
CA GLY A 62 3.73 -8.78 5.71
C GLY A 62 4.48 -7.99 4.63
N LEU A 63 3.88 -7.80 3.45
CA LEU A 63 4.44 -7.01 2.37
C LEU A 63 4.55 -5.52 2.76
N ALA A 64 3.48 -4.91 3.28
CA ALA A 64 3.50 -3.53 3.74
C ALA A 64 4.53 -3.33 4.86
N LYS A 65 4.61 -4.27 5.80
CA LYS A 65 5.61 -4.26 6.88
C LYS A 65 7.06 -4.25 6.37
N ARG A 66 7.36 -4.92 5.25
CA ARG A 66 8.70 -4.90 4.62
C ARG A 66 9.07 -3.50 4.11
N TRP A 67 8.09 -2.75 3.63
CA TRP A 67 8.26 -1.38 3.14
C TRP A 67 8.01 -0.31 4.20
N ARG A 68 7.84 -0.69 5.48
CA ARG A 68 7.51 0.25 6.57
C ARG A 68 8.49 1.40 6.68
N VAL A 69 9.79 1.15 6.53
CA VAL A 69 10.80 2.22 6.63
C VAL A 69 10.56 3.30 5.57
N SER A 70 10.26 2.91 4.34
CA SER A 70 9.94 3.84 3.24
C SER A 70 8.58 4.50 3.43
N LEU A 71 7.53 3.73 3.71
CA LEU A 71 6.18 4.27 3.94
C LEU A 71 6.10 5.27 5.10
N CYS A 72 7.00 5.14 6.08
CA CYS A 72 7.07 6.00 7.24
C CYS A 72 8.10 7.13 7.12
N GLN A 73 8.64 7.39 5.92
CA GLN A 73 9.39 8.62 5.66
C GLN A 73 8.47 9.84 5.73
N ALA A 74 9.05 11.01 6.02
CA ALA A 74 8.28 12.23 6.29
C ALA A 74 7.48 12.68 5.05
N GLU A 75 8.06 12.50 3.87
CA GLU A 75 7.54 12.89 2.56
C GLU A 75 6.31 12.06 2.19
N ILE A 76 6.40 10.73 2.32
CA ILE A 76 5.27 9.83 2.08
C ILE A 76 4.17 10.08 3.11
N GLN A 77 4.50 10.19 4.41
CA GLN A 77 3.51 10.51 5.43
C GLN A 77 2.82 11.86 5.18
N ALA A 78 3.55 12.89 4.73
CA ALA A 78 2.98 14.19 4.39
C ALA A 78 2.02 14.10 3.20
N ALA A 79 2.40 13.36 2.14
CA ALA A 79 1.53 13.08 1.00
C ALA A 79 0.22 12.38 1.43
N LEU A 80 0.34 11.36 2.28
CA LEU A 80 -0.81 10.62 2.80
C LEU A 80 -1.72 11.47 3.69
N LYS A 81 -1.15 12.31 4.56
CA LYS A 81 -1.90 13.25 5.41
C LYS A 81 -2.60 14.34 4.60
N ALA A 82 -2.02 14.74 3.46
CA ALA A 82 -2.65 15.65 2.50
C ALA A 82 -3.70 14.96 1.62
N GLY A 83 -3.90 13.64 1.76
CA GLY A 83 -4.87 12.87 0.97
C GLY A 83 -4.41 12.59 -0.46
N SER A 84 -3.12 12.74 -0.79
CA SER A 84 -2.59 12.48 -2.13
C SER A 84 -2.01 11.07 -2.20
N ILE A 85 -2.81 10.12 -2.68
CA ILE A 85 -2.31 8.74 -2.87
C ILE A 85 -1.35 8.64 -4.04
N ALA A 86 -1.55 9.46 -5.08
CA ALA A 86 -0.68 9.49 -6.25
C ALA A 86 0.76 9.86 -5.89
N SER A 87 0.93 10.89 -5.05
CA SER A 87 2.25 11.30 -4.58
C SER A 87 2.91 10.21 -3.73
N ALA A 88 2.14 9.55 -2.85
CA ALA A 88 2.68 8.47 -2.01
C ALA A 88 3.11 7.24 -2.84
N VAL A 89 2.32 6.85 -3.84
CA VAL A 89 2.67 5.74 -4.77
C VAL A 89 3.90 6.10 -5.59
N ALA A 90 3.98 7.33 -6.11
CA ALA A 90 5.13 7.79 -6.89
C ALA A 90 6.42 7.84 -6.06
N LEU A 91 6.37 8.37 -4.83
CA LEU A 91 7.51 8.40 -3.92
C LEU A 91 7.96 6.97 -3.58
N LEU A 92 7.04 6.10 -3.18
CA LEU A 92 7.36 4.72 -2.82
C LEU A 92 8.01 3.95 -3.97
N THR A 93 7.49 4.08 -5.20
CA THR A 93 8.07 3.41 -6.38
C THR A 93 9.42 4.01 -6.79
N SER A 94 9.63 5.32 -6.62
CA SER A 94 10.90 5.98 -6.96
C SER A 94 12.04 5.69 -5.97
N GLU A 95 11.71 5.46 -4.70
CA GLU A 95 12.69 5.30 -3.62
C GLU A 95 12.97 3.83 -3.28
N THR A 96 12.27 2.88 -3.91
CA THR A 96 12.34 1.47 -3.56
C THR A 96 12.38 0.56 -4.78
N SER A 97 12.58 -0.74 -4.53
CA SER A 97 12.50 -1.80 -5.53
C SER A 97 11.18 -2.57 -5.44
N ILE A 98 10.13 -1.96 -4.89
CA ILE A 98 8.79 -2.57 -4.90
C ILE A 98 8.33 -2.74 -6.34
N PRO A 99 7.73 -3.89 -6.73
CA PRO A 99 7.07 -3.97 -8.02
C PRO A 99 5.95 -2.94 -8.12
N ASP A 100 5.92 -2.16 -9.19
CA ASP A 100 5.04 -1.00 -9.33
C ASP A 100 3.56 -1.32 -9.09
N VAL A 101 3.10 -2.47 -9.56
CA VAL A 101 1.71 -2.94 -9.39
C VAL A 101 1.34 -3.22 -7.92
N LEU A 102 2.33 -3.48 -7.05
CA LEU A 102 2.11 -3.72 -5.62
C LEU A 102 2.19 -2.45 -4.78
N ALA A 103 2.67 -1.33 -5.33
CA ALA A 103 2.79 -0.07 -4.59
C ALA A 103 1.43 0.46 -4.15
N THR A 104 0.42 0.39 -5.04
CA THR A 104 -0.94 0.89 -4.73
C THR A 104 -1.59 0.09 -3.59
N PRO A 105 -1.67 -1.25 -3.62
CA PRO A 105 -2.21 -2.03 -2.50
C PRO A 105 -1.47 -1.78 -1.18
N VAL A 106 -0.15 -1.66 -1.21
CA VAL A 106 0.68 -1.40 -0.02
C VAL A 106 0.39 -0.02 0.59
N VAL A 107 0.27 1.01 -0.25
CA VAL A 107 -0.10 2.36 0.20
C VAL A 107 -1.52 2.37 0.78
N LEU A 108 -2.48 1.75 0.09
CA LEU A 108 -3.86 1.66 0.58
C LEU A 108 -3.95 0.90 1.90
N TYR A 109 -3.18 -0.17 2.07
CA TYR A 109 -3.11 -0.92 3.32
C TYR A 109 -2.66 -0.02 4.47
N ALA A 110 -1.59 0.76 4.28
CA ALA A 110 -1.07 1.66 5.31
C ALA A 110 -2.08 2.76 5.69
N ILE A 111 -2.80 3.32 4.72
CA ILE A 111 -3.84 4.33 4.97
C ILE A 111 -5.03 3.72 5.71
N LYS A 112 -5.56 2.59 5.24
CA LYS A 112 -6.74 1.93 5.83
C LYS A 112 -6.46 1.37 7.22
N SER A 113 -5.20 1.02 7.49
CA SER A 113 -4.72 0.62 8.82
C SER A 113 -4.44 1.79 9.76
N GLY A 114 -4.55 3.04 9.27
CA GLY A 114 -4.10 4.24 9.97
C GLY A 114 -2.58 4.41 9.89
N ILE A 115 -2.12 5.41 9.13
CA ILE A 115 -0.68 5.61 8.88
C ILE A 115 0.13 5.82 10.17
N GLU A 116 -0.45 6.49 11.17
CA GLU A 116 0.20 6.74 12.45
C GLU A 116 0.40 5.44 13.23
N ASP A 117 -0.65 4.62 13.33
CA ASP A 117 -0.59 3.31 13.99
C ASP A 117 0.34 2.34 13.23
N PHE A 118 0.32 2.39 11.89
CA PHE A 118 1.22 1.60 11.05
C PHE A 118 2.69 1.95 11.29
N CYS A 119 3.01 3.24 11.47
CA CYS A 119 4.37 3.74 11.66
C CYS A 119 4.88 3.72 13.10
N LYS A 120 3.97 3.73 14.08
CA LYS A 120 4.29 3.76 15.52
C LYS A 120 5.34 2.72 15.95
N PRO A 121 5.27 1.43 15.55
CA PRO A 121 6.28 0.44 15.96
C PRO A 121 7.71 0.75 15.49
N LEU A 122 7.86 1.46 14.35
CA LEU A 122 9.18 1.89 13.88
C LEU A 122 9.67 3.09 14.70
N GLN A 123 8.78 4.06 14.97
CA GLN A 123 9.12 5.25 15.74
C GLN A 123 9.54 4.91 17.17
N GLU A 124 8.82 4.01 17.84
CA GLU A 124 9.16 3.53 19.18
C GLU A 124 10.55 2.86 19.20
N LYS A 125 10.88 2.04 18.20
CA LYS A 125 12.21 1.44 18.06
C LYS A 125 13.32 2.47 17.84
N LEU A 126 13.06 3.50 17.05
CA LEU A 126 14.05 4.57 16.82
C LEU A 126 14.27 5.39 18.09
N GLN A 127 13.22 5.66 18.86
CA GLN A 127 13.30 6.36 20.15
C GLN A 127 14.02 5.53 21.22
N SER A 128 13.78 4.21 21.28
CA SER A 128 14.48 3.32 22.23
C SER A 128 15.96 3.14 21.93
N ASN A 129 16.42 3.50 20.73
CA ASN A 129 17.81 3.43 20.29
C ASN A 129 18.52 4.80 20.36
N LEU A 130 17.86 5.82 20.91
CA LEU A 130 18.49 7.12 21.15
C LEU A 130 19.25 7.07 22.50
N PRO A 131 20.54 7.48 22.55
CA PRO A 131 21.35 7.45 23.77
C PRO A 131 20.87 8.43 24.85
#